data_AF-A0A455TUC7-F1
#
_entry.id   AF-A0A455TUC7-F1
#
_cell.length_a   1.000
_cell.length_b   1.000
_cell.length_c   1.000
_cell.angle_alpha   90.00
_cell.angle_beta   90.00
_cell.angle_gamma   90.00
#
_symmetry.space_group_name_H-M   'P 1'
#
loop_
_entity.id
_entity.type
_entity.pdbx_description
1 polymer ?
#
loop_
_entity_poly.entity_id
_entity_poly.type
_entity_poly.pdbx_seq_one_letter_code
_entity_poly.pdbx_strand_id
1 'polypeptide(L)'
;MTIKREKWLRGVYSFVILSVGAPIFVVANQLQNSYLLILTIGVLCLIVCCIPKKWVRLLLSLPVMIGCLFLYFPSKTFSILWILQFFSSVTEEFFHLSQGKLYYLPEKTAFFLIMLLIYLFITLTVDYDYWYAPFLSLMAYFMMLTVFRKKDLLYEMIAVVTVLFVYLAARQFFSIRLLSRNTRFQSLTTVLLICFLTFSAILPLYLPKVHQSLEETSEPIREYLNDEGLYDTLHEYQLTGSARTGFSENDEQLGGPLYDNGEVVFTANQKGNGYWKIENKNHYTGSG
;
A
#
# COMPACT_ATOMS: atom_id res chain seq x y z
N MET A 1 5.40 18.00 -29.94
CA MET A 1 6.28 17.48 -28.88
C MET A 1 6.99 16.33 -29.56
N THR A 2 8.33 16.23 -29.54
CA THR A 2 8.92 14.96 -30.00
C THR A 2 8.36 13.89 -29.07
N ILE A 3 7.85 12.78 -29.60
CA ILE A 3 7.25 11.66 -28.85
C ILE A 3 8.12 11.27 -27.63
N LYS A 4 9.44 11.49 -27.75
CA LYS A 4 10.44 11.33 -26.71
C LYS A 4 10.18 12.19 -25.46
N ARG A 5 9.89 13.50 -25.57
CA ARG A 5 9.71 14.39 -24.40
C ARG A 5 8.47 14.03 -23.57
N GLU A 6 7.40 13.57 -24.20
CA GLU A 6 6.18 13.17 -23.48
C GLU A 6 6.40 11.88 -22.70
N LYS A 7 7.10 10.91 -23.31
CA LYS A 7 7.51 9.67 -22.63
C LYS A 7 8.36 9.94 -21.39
N TRP A 8 9.31 10.88 -21.47
CA TRP A 8 10.11 11.27 -20.31
C TRP A 8 9.27 11.89 -19.19
N LEU A 9 8.31 12.75 -19.53
CA LEU A 9 7.41 13.34 -18.53
C LEU A 9 6.57 12.26 -17.81
N ARG A 10 6.03 11.29 -18.58
CA ARG A 10 5.31 10.13 -18.02
C ARG A 10 6.20 9.25 -17.16
N GLY A 11 7.45 9.04 -17.56
CA GLY A 11 8.44 8.30 -16.80
C GLY A 11 8.79 8.96 -15.46
N VAL A 12 9.00 10.27 -15.47
CA VAL A 12 9.25 11.06 -14.24
C VAL A 12 8.05 10.97 -13.30
N TYR A 13 6.83 11.13 -13.81
CA TYR A 13 5.62 10.96 -12.99
C TYR A 13 5.54 9.56 -12.38
N SER A 14 5.74 8.50 -13.18
CA SER A 14 5.72 7.13 -12.67
C SER A 14 6.78 6.88 -11.62
N PHE A 15 7.99 7.45 -11.77
CA PHE A 15 9.04 7.34 -10.78
C PHE A 15 8.63 8.02 -9.46
N VAL A 16 8.19 9.27 -9.52
CA VAL A 16 7.87 10.06 -8.32
C VAL A 16 6.68 9.44 -7.58
N ILE A 17 5.60 9.08 -8.27
CA ILE A 17 4.40 8.55 -7.61
C ILE A 17 4.66 7.20 -6.93
N LEU A 18 5.39 6.29 -7.58
CA LEU A 18 5.72 4.99 -7.01
C LEU A 18 6.78 5.10 -5.90
N SER A 19 7.66 6.11 -5.95
CA SER A 19 8.64 6.39 -4.89
C SER A 19 7.98 6.86 -3.60
N VAL A 20 6.82 7.52 -3.66
CA VAL A 20 6.03 7.85 -2.46
C VAL A 20 5.52 6.56 -1.79
N GLY A 21 5.05 5.59 -2.58
CA GLY A 21 4.55 4.30 -2.08
C GLY A 21 5.61 3.35 -1.53
N ALA A 22 6.82 3.40 -2.07
CA ALA A 22 7.88 2.42 -1.78
C ALA A 22 8.27 2.32 -0.29
N PRO A 23 8.53 3.43 0.45
CA PRO A 23 8.84 3.36 1.88
C PRO A 23 7.71 2.73 2.70
N ILE A 24 6.47 3.07 2.39
CA ILE A 24 5.28 2.63 3.15
C ILE A 24 5.10 1.13 3.00
N PHE A 25 5.31 0.62 1.78
CA PHE A 25 5.29 -0.82 1.51
C PHE A 25 6.40 -1.56 2.26
N VAL A 26 7.63 -1.04 2.21
CA VAL A 26 8.80 -1.64 2.90
C VAL A 26 8.54 -1.71 4.41
N VAL A 27 8.08 -0.62 5.02
CA VAL A 27 7.75 -0.57 6.46
C VAL A 27 6.56 -1.46 6.79
N ALA A 28 5.53 -1.56 5.92
CA ALA A 28 4.38 -2.42 6.15
C ALA A 28 4.72 -3.92 6.14
N ASN A 29 5.78 -4.32 5.44
CA ASN A 29 6.26 -5.71 5.37
C ASN A 29 7.52 -5.95 6.22
N GLN A 30 7.87 -5.03 7.13
CA GLN A 30 9.04 -5.14 8.03
C GLN A 30 10.38 -5.33 7.30
N LEU A 31 10.46 -4.89 6.04
CA LEU A 31 11.66 -5.01 5.22
C LEU A 31 12.67 -3.90 5.53
N GLN A 32 13.94 -4.19 5.34
CA GLN A 32 15.02 -3.23 5.60
C GLN A 32 15.29 -2.35 4.37
N ASN A 33 15.60 -1.07 4.60
CA ASN A 33 16.12 -0.13 3.59
C ASN A 33 15.19 0.18 2.41
N SER A 34 14.44 1.29 2.50
CA SER A 34 13.54 1.77 1.43
C SER A 34 14.26 2.32 0.19
N TYR A 35 15.51 2.75 0.33
CA TYR A 35 16.27 3.37 -0.76
C TYR A 35 16.56 2.38 -1.90
N LEU A 36 16.73 1.09 -1.59
CA LEU A 36 16.96 0.05 -2.60
C LEU A 36 15.77 -0.06 -3.55
N LEU A 37 14.54 -0.13 -3.01
CA LEU A 37 13.33 -0.19 -3.82
C LEU A 37 13.17 1.08 -4.68
N ILE A 38 13.38 2.27 -4.11
CA ILE A 38 13.32 3.54 -4.85
C ILE A 38 14.33 3.56 -6.00
N LEU A 39 15.57 3.15 -5.75
CA LEU A 39 16.61 3.05 -6.78
C LEU A 39 16.17 2.12 -7.90
N THR A 40 15.58 0.96 -7.57
CA THR A 40 15.13 -0.01 -8.57
C THR A 40 13.98 0.54 -9.41
N ILE A 41 13.02 1.25 -8.82
CA ILE A 41 11.95 1.96 -9.55
C ILE A 41 12.57 2.97 -10.52
N GLY A 42 13.58 3.73 -10.09
CA GLY A 42 14.31 4.68 -10.94
C GLY A 42 14.98 4.02 -12.13
N VAL A 43 15.72 2.93 -11.91
CA VAL A 43 16.38 2.17 -12.98
C VAL A 43 15.36 1.58 -13.95
N LEU A 44 14.25 1.01 -13.46
CA LEU A 44 13.18 0.48 -14.31
C LEU A 44 12.54 1.59 -15.17
N CYS A 45 12.28 2.76 -14.59
CA CYS A 45 11.76 3.91 -15.33
C CYS A 45 12.72 4.35 -16.43
N LEU A 46 14.03 4.40 -16.16
CA LEU A 46 15.05 4.72 -17.17
C LEU A 46 15.08 3.68 -18.30
N ILE A 47 15.06 2.40 -17.97
CA ILE A 47 15.00 1.30 -18.95
C ILE A 47 13.77 1.45 -19.85
N VAL A 48 12.60 1.73 -19.26
CA VAL A 48 11.34 1.89 -20.00
C VAL A 48 11.33 3.13 -20.89
N CYS A 49 11.91 4.25 -20.43
CA CYS A 49 11.95 5.50 -21.20
C CYS A 49 12.98 5.47 -22.34
N CYS A 50 14.13 4.84 -22.13
CA CYS A 50 15.24 4.84 -23.08
C CYS A 50 15.09 3.79 -24.19
N ILE A 51 14.48 2.64 -23.90
CA ILE A 51 14.45 1.50 -24.83
C ILE A 51 13.08 1.42 -25.53
N PRO A 52 13.02 1.59 -26.87
CA PRO A 52 11.76 1.56 -27.60
C PRO A 52 11.21 0.14 -27.80
N LYS A 53 12.07 -0.88 -27.85
CA LYS A 53 11.68 -2.27 -28.11
C LYS A 53 11.20 -2.95 -26.81
N LYS A 54 9.92 -3.33 -26.76
CA LYS A 54 9.28 -3.95 -25.58
C LYS A 54 9.96 -5.24 -25.10
N TRP A 55 10.39 -6.11 -26.01
CA TRP A 55 11.09 -7.35 -25.66
C TRP A 55 12.46 -7.11 -25.00
N VAL A 56 13.23 -6.16 -25.53
CA VAL A 56 14.55 -5.78 -24.96
C VAL A 56 14.38 -5.13 -23.59
N ARG A 57 13.31 -4.34 -23.41
CA ARG A 57 12.96 -3.75 -22.12
C ARG A 57 12.71 -4.82 -21.06
N LEU A 58 11.90 -5.83 -21.38
CA LEU A 58 11.61 -6.93 -20.46
C LEU A 58 12.89 -7.69 -20.11
N LEU A 59 13.72 -8.01 -21.12
CA LEU A 59 14.98 -8.72 -20.93
C LEU A 59 15.95 -7.95 -20.02
N LEU A 60 16.00 -6.62 -20.14
CA LEU A 60 16.87 -5.78 -19.30
C LEU A 60 16.29 -5.53 -17.91
N SER A 61 14.97 -5.46 -17.77
CA SER A 61 14.34 -5.29 -16.46
C SER A 61 14.49 -6.54 -15.58
N LEU A 62 14.42 -7.75 -16.15
CA LEU A 62 14.45 -9.00 -15.38
C LEU A 62 15.67 -9.12 -14.46
N PRO A 63 16.93 -8.91 -14.91
CA PRO A 63 18.10 -8.91 -14.04
C PRO A 63 18.03 -7.87 -12.92
N VAL A 64 17.48 -6.68 -13.19
CA VAL A 64 17.32 -5.62 -12.17
C VAL A 64 16.34 -6.06 -11.08
N MET A 65 15.23 -6.67 -11.48
CA MET A 65 14.23 -7.22 -10.54
C MET A 65 14.82 -8.34 -9.69
N ILE A 66 15.52 -9.30 -10.33
CA ILE A 66 16.18 -10.42 -9.64
C ILE A 66 17.27 -9.91 -8.69
N GLY A 67 18.06 -8.93 -9.11
CA GLY A 67 19.07 -8.29 -8.27
C GLY A 67 18.46 -7.63 -7.03
N CYS A 68 17.35 -6.90 -7.20
CA CYS A 68 16.60 -6.34 -6.08
C CYS A 68 16.10 -7.43 -5.12
N LEU A 69 15.50 -8.49 -5.64
CA LEU A 69 15.03 -9.63 -4.83
C LEU A 69 16.16 -10.26 -4.01
N PHE A 70 17.35 -10.42 -4.61
CA PHE A 70 18.51 -10.97 -3.93
C PHE A 70 19.02 -10.05 -2.82
N LEU A 71 18.96 -8.73 -3.00
CA LEU A 71 19.38 -7.78 -1.96
C LEU A 71 18.45 -7.78 -0.74
N TYR A 72 17.14 -7.97 -0.95
CA TYR A 72 16.18 -8.07 0.15
C TYR A 72 16.17 -9.45 0.81
N PHE A 73 16.39 -10.52 0.04
CA PHE A 73 16.38 -11.90 0.52
C PHE A 73 17.70 -12.62 0.20
N PRO A 74 18.82 -12.17 0.79
CA PRO A 74 20.13 -12.72 0.45
C PRO A 74 20.25 -14.18 0.91
N SER A 75 20.90 -14.98 0.07
CA SER A 75 21.53 -16.23 0.50
C SER A 75 23.04 -16.06 0.58
N LYS A 76 23.77 -17.07 1.08
CA LYS A 76 25.22 -16.99 1.27
C LYS A 76 25.98 -16.57 0.01
N THR A 77 25.51 -16.94 -1.18
CA THR A 77 26.14 -16.57 -2.46
C THR A 77 25.09 -16.41 -3.56
N PHE A 78 25.27 -15.41 -4.43
CA PHE A 78 24.44 -15.27 -5.64
C PHE A 78 24.74 -16.44 -6.58
N SER A 79 23.73 -17.26 -6.83
CA SER A 79 23.83 -18.43 -7.71
C SER A 79 22.53 -18.65 -8.46
N ILE A 80 22.60 -19.32 -9.61
CA ILE A 80 21.41 -19.75 -10.36
C ILE A 80 20.51 -20.64 -9.48
N LEU A 81 21.12 -21.39 -8.55
CA LEU A 81 20.41 -22.23 -7.59
C LEU A 81 19.50 -21.40 -6.67
N TRP A 82 19.96 -20.23 -6.21
CA TRP A 82 19.14 -19.33 -5.39
C TRP A 82 17.89 -18.86 -6.15
N ILE A 83 18.02 -18.56 -7.45
CA ILE A 83 16.88 -18.17 -8.29
C ILE A 83 15.86 -19.31 -8.35
N LEU A 84 16.33 -20.53 -8.62
CA LEU A 84 15.46 -21.71 -8.67
C LEU A 84 14.77 -21.99 -7.33
N GLN A 85 15.50 -21.87 -6.22
CA GLN A 85 14.96 -22.02 -4.87
C GLN A 85 13.91 -20.94 -4.56
N PHE A 86 14.20 -19.69 -4.91
CA PHE A 86 13.27 -18.57 -4.70
C PHE A 86 11.94 -18.82 -5.45
N PHE A 87 12.01 -19.13 -6.74
CA PHE A 87 10.80 -19.41 -7.52
C PHE A 87 10.08 -20.67 -7.06
N SER A 88 10.81 -21.71 -6.63
CA SER A 88 10.20 -22.90 -6.02
C SER A 88 9.41 -22.54 -4.76
N SER A 89 9.98 -21.73 -3.87
CA SER A 89 9.28 -21.27 -2.65
C SER A 89 8.03 -20.47 -3.00
N VAL A 90 8.13 -19.51 -3.94
CA VAL A 90 6.97 -18.72 -4.38
C VAL A 90 5.86 -19.61 -4.94
N THR A 91 6.20 -20.59 -5.79
CA THR A 91 5.20 -21.52 -6.34
C THR A 91 4.54 -22.39 -5.28
N GLU A 92 5.30 -22.81 -4.27
CA GLU A 92 4.79 -23.62 -3.17
C GLU A 92 3.84 -22.78 -2.28
N GLU A 93 4.23 -21.55 -1.95
CA GLU A 93 3.40 -20.61 -1.19
C GLU A 93 2.07 -20.31 -1.92
N PHE A 94 2.10 -20.12 -3.24
CA PHE A 94 0.88 -19.99 -4.04
C PHE A 94 0.00 -21.23 -4.00
N PHE A 95 0.60 -22.42 -4.04
CA PHE A 95 -0.16 -23.68 -3.95
C PHE A 95 -0.82 -23.83 -2.58
N HIS A 96 -0.10 -23.54 -1.49
CA HIS A 96 -0.66 -23.56 -0.14
C HIS A 96 -1.76 -22.52 0.06
N LEU A 97 -1.65 -21.32 -0.55
CA LEU A 97 -2.72 -20.32 -0.58
C LEU A 97 -3.97 -20.85 -1.29
N SER A 98 -3.81 -21.52 -2.44
CA SER A 98 -4.95 -22.10 -3.18
C SER A 98 -5.67 -23.23 -2.41
N GLN A 99 -4.96 -23.87 -1.48
CA GLN A 99 -5.49 -24.92 -0.61
C GLN A 99 -6.10 -24.39 0.69
N GLY A 100 -6.10 -23.06 0.91
CA GLY A 100 -6.60 -22.45 2.14
C GLY A 100 -5.73 -22.74 3.37
N LYS A 101 -4.48 -23.18 3.19
CA LYS A 101 -3.54 -23.47 4.29
C LYS A 101 -2.85 -22.22 4.83
N LEU A 102 -2.79 -21.17 4.01
CA LEU A 102 -2.20 -19.89 4.38
C LEU A 102 -3.30 -18.84 4.46
N TYR A 103 -3.42 -18.21 5.62
CA TYR A 103 -4.33 -17.09 5.86
C TYR A 103 -3.69 -15.73 5.52
N TYR A 104 -2.40 -15.71 5.16
CA TYR A 104 -1.66 -14.51 4.79
C TYR A 104 -0.71 -14.78 3.62
N LEU A 105 -0.36 -13.71 2.89
CA LEU A 105 0.61 -13.77 1.81
C LEU A 105 2.03 -13.62 2.38
N PRO A 106 2.94 -14.61 2.19
CA PRO A 106 4.29 -14.49 2.73
C PRO A 106 5.08 -13.35 2.08
N GLU A 107 6.03 -12.80 2.83
CA GLU A 107 6.77 -11.58 2.46
C GLU A 107 7.50 -11.68 1.11
N LYS A 108 8.11 -12.85 0.82
CA LYS A 108 8.84 -13.08 -0.44
C LYS A 108 7.92 -13.01 -1.66
N THR A 109 6.80 -13.71 -1.58
CA THR A 109 5.80 -13.71 -2.66
C THR A 109 5.14 -12.35 -2.80
N ALA A 110 4.80 -11.68 -1.69
CA ALA A 110 4.25 -10.33 -1.71
C ALA A 110 5.23 -9.32 -2.35
N PHE A 111 6.52 -9.39 -2.00
CA PHE A 111 7.54 -8.53 -2.58
C PHE A 111 7.79 -8.82 -4.07
N PHE A 112 7.77 -10.10 -4.48
CA PHE A 112 7.84 -10.46 -5.90
C PHE A 112 6.65 -9.89 -6.70
N LEU A 113 5.44 -9.99 -6.14
CA LEU A 113 4.22 -9.47 -6.77
C LEU A 113 4.21 -7.94 -6.87
N ILE A 114 4.58 -7.22 -5.81
CA ILE A 114 4.63 -5.75 -5.88
C ILE A 114 5.63 -5.29 -6.92
N MET A 115 6.75 -6.01 -7.06
CA MET A 115 7.78 -5.72 -8.04
C MET A 115 7.22 -5.88 -9.47
N LEU A 116 6.49 -6.96 -9.74
CA LEU A 116 5.78 -7.14 -11.01
C LEU A 116 4.77 -6.01 -11.24
N LEU A 117 3.98 -5.67 -10.22
CA LEU A 117 2.98 -4.60 -10.29
C LEU A 117 3.60 -3.24 -10.58
N ILE A 118 4.73 -2.90 -9.95
CA ILE A 118 5.51 -1.68 -10.21
C ILE A 118 5.94 -1.64 -11.69
N TYR A 119 6.53 -2.73 -12.20
CA TYR A 119 6.93 -2.79 -13.61
C TYR A 119 5.74 -2.64 -14.57
N LEU A 120 4.60 -3.24 -14.23
CA LEU A 120 3.35 -3.09 -14.98
C LEU A 120 2.87 -1.64 -14.96
N PHE A 121 2.83 -0.98 -13.80
CA PHE A 121 2.42 0.42 -13.69
C PHE A 121 3.32 1.38 -14.47
N ILE A 122 4.64 1.17 -14.42
CA ILE A 122 5.57 1.97 -15.22
C ILE A 122 5.28 1.77 -16.72
N THR A 123 5.08 0.53 -17.15
CA THR A 123 4.73 0.22 -18.55
C THR A 123 3.41 0.85 -18.98
N LEU A 124 2.34 0.69 -18.18
CA LEU A 124 1.02 1.24 -18.46
C LEU A 124 1.04 2.77 -18.54
N THR A 125 1.78 3.41 -17.64
CA THR A 125 1.90 4.87 -17.58
C THR A 125 2.68 5.41 -18.78
N VAL A 126 3.84 4.84 -19.10
CA VAL A 126 4.72 5.37 -20.16
C VAL A 126 4.18 5.05 -21.55
N ASP A 127 3.77 3.81 -21.81
CA ASP A 127 3.36 3.38 -23.16
C ASP A 127 1.90 3.73 -23.47
N TYR A 128 0.99 3.58 -22.52
CA TYR A 128 -0.46 3.67 -22.74
C TYR A 128 -1.11 4.89 -22.10
N ASP A 129 -0.35 5.76 -21.42
CA ASP A 129 -0.86 6.97 -20.75
C ASP A 129 -1.92 6.68 -19.66
N TYR A 130 -1.90 5.49 -19.07
CA TYR A 130 -2.77 5.14 -17.94
C TYR A 130 -2.23 5.67 -16.62
N TRP A 131 -2.12 6.99 -16.51
CA TRP A 131 -1.60 7.69 -15.33
C TRP A 131 -2.44 7.48 -14.06
N TYR A 132 -3.74 7.17 -14.21
CA TYR A 132 -4.65 6.98 -13.08
C TYR A 132 -4.46 5.62 -12.40
N ALA A 133 -3.91 4.61 -13.08
CA ALA A 133 -3.74 3.26 -12.51
C ALA A 133 -2.82 3.22 -11.28
N PRO A 134 -1.57 3.74 -11.33
CA PRO A 134 -0.72 3.78 -10.13
C PRO A 134 -1.31 4.70 -9.04
N PHE A 135 -1.97 5.78 -9.43
CA PHE A 135 -2.61 6.71 -8.48
C PHE A 135 -3.73 6.04 -7.69
N LEU A 136 -4.71 5.45 -8.38
CA LEU A 136 -5.85 4.80 -7.72
C LEU A 136 -5.40 3.60 -6.90
N SER A 137 -4.45 2.81 -7.40
CA SER A 137 -3.92 1.67 -6.66
C SER A 137 -3.19 2.08 -5.39
N LEU A 138 -2.39 3.15 -5.42
CA LEU A 138 -1.72 3.67 -4.22
C LEU A 138 -2.71 4.28 -3.23
N MET A 139 -3.69 5.02 -3.71
CA MET A 139 -4.72 5.60 -2.85
C MET A 139 -5.53 4.50 -2.14
N ALA A 140 -5.97 3.49 -2.89
CA ALA A 140 -6.65 2.32 -2.32
C ALA A 140 -5.75 1.58 -1.32
N TYR A 141 -4.47 1.38 -1.64
CA TYR A 141 -3.52 0.74 -0.73
C TYR A 141 -3.34 1.53 0.58
N PHE A 142 -3.19 2.85 0.51
CA PHE A 142 -3.05 3.69 1.72
C PHE A 142 -4.35 3.72 2.54
N MET A 143 -5.52 3.78 1.88
CA MET A 143 -6.80 3.70 2.57
C MET A 143 -6.94 2.36 3.30
N MET A 144 -6.61 1.24 2.65
CA MET A 144 -6.60 -0.08 3.28
C MET A 144 -5.63 -0.11 4.48
N LEU A 145 -4.42 0.43 4.36
CA LEU A 145 -3.50 0.48 5.50
C LEU A 145 -4.00 1.37 6.64
N THR A 146 -4.68 2.46 6.33
CA THR A 146 -5.25 3.38 7.33
C THR A 146 -6.37 2.68 8.09
N VAL A 147 -7.28 2.01 7.38
CA VAL A 147 -8.43 1.30 7.97
C VAL A 147 -7.98 0.05 8.71
N PHE A 148 -7.18 -0.82 8.10
CA PHE A 148 -6.87 -2.14 8.67
C PHE A 148 -5.65 -2.15 9.60
N ARG A 149 -4.73 -1.17 9.49
CA ARG A 149 -3.50 -1.13 10.32
C ARG A 149 -3.35 0.13 11.16
N LYS A 150 -4.38 1.00 11.25
CA LYS A 150 -4.35 2.29 11.98
C LYS A 150 -3.09 3.13 11.70
N LYS A 151 -2.59 3.08 10.47
CA LYS A 151 -1.47 3.95 10.06
C LYS A 151 -2.01 5.30 9.63
N ASP A 152 -1.53 6.37 10.26
CA ASP A 152 -1.76 7.72 9.76
C ASP A 152 -0.90 7.94 8.51
N LEU A 153 -1.54 7.93 7.34
CA LEU A 153 -0.92 8.09 6.03
C LEU A 153 -1.44 9.35 5.31
N LEU A 154 -1.98 10.31 6.06
CA LEU A 154 -2.59 11.52 5.51
C LEU A 154 -1.58 12.32 4.68
N TYR A 155 -0.35 12.50 5.19
CA TYR A 155 0.70 13.23 4.50
C TYR A 155 1.13 12.56 3.19
N GLU A 156 1.20 11.24 3.17
CA GLU A 156 1.55 10.44 1.99
C GLU A 156 0.44 10.49 0.94
N MET A 157 -0.83 10.46 1.36
CA MET A 157 -1.97 10.68 0.46
C MET A 157 -1.95 12.09 -0.15
N ILE A 158 -1.68 13.13 0.65
CA ILE A 158 -1.50 14.51 0.15
C ILE A 158 -0.36 14.55 -0.86
N ALA A 159 0.76 13.88 -0.58
CA ALA A 159 1.91 13.84 -1.49
C ALA A 159 1.53 13.18 -2.84
N VAL A 160 0.82 12.04 -2.83
CA VAL A 160 0.34 11.38 -4.04
C VAL A 160 -0.60 12.27 -4.85
N VAL A 161 -1.55 12.95 -4.19
CA VAL A 161 -2.46 13.91 -4.85
C VAL A 161 -1.67 15.07 -5.45
N THR A 162 -0.72 15.63 -4.71
CA THR A 162 0.12 16.74 -5.17
C THR A 162 0.91 16.34 -6.42
N VAL A 163 1.52 15.15 -6.42
CA VAL A 163 2.26 14.62 -7.58
C VAL A 163 1.35 14.48 -8.80
N LEU A 164 0.11 14.00 -8.62
CA LEU A 164 -0.87 13.92 -9.70
C LEU A 164 -1.19 15.30 -10.28
N PHE A 165 -1.51 16.28 -9.44
CA PHE A 165 -1.84 17.63 -9.91
C PHE A 165 -0.66 18.30 -10.61
N VAL A 166 0.56 18.15 -10.08
CA VAL A 166 1.78 18.65 -10.74
C VAL A 166 1.96 18.00 -12.11
N TYR A 167 1.73 16.69 -12.24
CA TYR A 167 1.77 15.99 -13.52
C TYR A 167 0.71 16.51 -14.51
N LEU A 168 -0.54 16.66 -14.08
CA LEU A 168 -1.63 17.16 -14.93
C LEU A 168 -1.37 18.60 -15.37
N ALA A 169 -0.90 19.47 -14.47
CA ALA A 169 -0.51 20.84 -14.78
C ALA A 169 0.68 20.89 -15.76
N ALA A 170 1.71 20.07 -15.54
CA ALA A 170 2.86 19.97 -16.45
C ALA A 170 2.42 19.47 -17.83
N ARG A 171 1.63 18.40 -17.89
CA ARG A 171 1.06 17.84 -19.13
C ARG A 171 0.29 18.91 -19.90
N GLN A 172 -0.53 19.69 -19.21
CA GLN A 172 -1.30 20.78 -19.81
C GLN A 172 -0.38 21.91 -20.31
N PHE A 173 0.61 22.32 -19.52
CA PHE A 173 1.59 23.35 -19.90
C PHE A 173 2.39 22.96 -21.16
N PHE A 174 2.78 21.69 -21.29
CA PHE A 174 3.45 21.21 -22.49
C PHE A 174 2.51 21.11 -23.71
N SER A 175 1.22 20.85 -23.49
CA SER A 175 0.20 20.91 -24.54
C SER A 175 0.01 22.33 -25.10
N ILE A 176 0.04 23.35 -24.23
CA ILE A 176 -0.07 24.78 -24.57
C ILE A 176 0.98 25.23 -25.58
N ARG A 177 2.23 24.82 -25.39
CA ARG A 177 3.33 25.22 -26.28
C ARG A 177 3.25 24.61 -27.67
N LEU A 178 2.45 23.56 -27.87
CA LEU A 178 2.38 22.83 -29.14
C LEU A 178 1.18 23.21 -29.99
N LEU A 179 0.03 23.47 -29.36
CA LEU A 179 -1.23 23.78 -30.04
C LEU A 179 -1.54 25.27 -29.90
N SER A 180 -0.85 26.09 -30.70
CA SER A 180 -0.83 27.57 -30.69
C SER A 180 -2.18 28.30 -30.86
N ARG A 181 -3.34 27.65 -30.77
CA ARG A 181 -4.63 28.29 -31.13
C ARG A 181 -5.45 28.82 -29.97
N ASN A 182 -5.22 28.40 -28.71
CA ASN A 182 -5.98 28.94 -27.58
C ASN A 182 -5.21 28.92 -26.23
N THR A 183 -4.06 29.58 -26.21
CA THR A 183 -3.15 29.65 -25.05
C THR A 183 -3.81 30.26 -23.81
N ARG A 184 -4.78 31.18 -23.99
CA ARG A 184 -5.52 31.81 -22.89
C ARG A 184 -6.43 30.83 -22.15
N PHE A 185 -7.20 30.02 -22.88
CA PHE A 185 -8.10 29.03 -22.28
C PHE A 185 -7.34 27.99 -21.47
N GLN A 186 -6.25 27.46 -22.02
CA GLN A 186 -5.45 26.45 -21.34
C GLN A 186 -4.68 27.02 -20.13
N SER A 187 -4.13 28.23 -20.22
CA SER A 187 -3.53 28.91 -19.06
C SER A 187 -4.55 29.15 -17.95
N LEU A 188 -5.77 29.55 -18.32
CA LEU A 188 -6.87 29.76 -17.37
C LEU A 188 -7.27 28.46 -16.68
N THR A 189 -7.32 27.34 -17.41
CA THR A 189 -7.59 26.02 -16.80
C THR A 189 -6.46 25.52 -15.90
N THR A 190 -5.19 25.82 -16.19
CA THR A 190 -4.08 25.48 -15.29
C THR A 190 -4.12 26.30 -14.01
N VAL A 191 -4.41 27.60 -14.12
CA VAL A 191 -4.63 28.48 -12.95
C VAL A 191 -5.83 28.00 -12.14
N LEU A 192 -6.94 27.62 -12.79
CA LEU A 192 -8.10 27.03 -12.12
C LEU A 192 -7.74 25.73 -11.39
N LEU A 193 -6.96 24.83 -11.99
CA LEU A 193 -6.53 23.59 -11.33
C LEU A 193 -5.72 23.85 -10.06
N ILE A 194 -4.78 24.80 -10.11
CA ILE A 194 -3.99 25.21 -8.94
C ILE A 194 -4.89 25.87 -7.89
N CYS A 195 -5.84 26.71 -8.32
CA CYS A 195 -6.81 27.35 -7.46
C CYS A 195 -7.74 26.31 -6.79
N PHE A 196 -8.20 25.31 -7.53
CA PHE A 196 -9.00 24.20 -7.00
C PHE A 196 -8.23 23.37 -5.99
N LEU A 197 -6.95 23.07 -6.24
CA LEU A 197 -6.12 22.32 -5.29
C LEU A 197 -5.90 23.10 -3.99
N THR A 198 -5.55 24.38 -4.11
CA THR A 198 -5.34 25.25 -2.95
C THR A 198 -6.63 25.47 -2.18
N PHE A 199 -7.74 25.73 -2.87
CA PHE A 199 -9.06 25.87 -2.26
C PHE A 199 -9.51 24.58 -1.58
N SER A 200 -9.33 23.42 -2.20
CA SER A 200 -9.64 22.11 -1.61
C SER A 200 -8.83 21.82 -0.34
N ALA A 201 -7.55 22.21 -0.29
CA ALA A 201 -6.72 22.05 0.89
C ALA A 201 -7.12 23.00 2.04
N ILE A 202 -7.65 24.18 1.71
CA ILE A 202 -8.02 25.24 2.67
C ILE A 202 -9.46 25.06 3.18
N LEU A 203 -10.37 24.56 2.33
CA LEU A 203 -11.81 24.42 2.62
C LEU A 203 -12.07 23.77 4.00
N PRO A 204 -11.37 22.68 4.38
CA PRO A 204 -11.63 22.02 5.66
C PRO A 204 -11.32 22.84 6.90
N LEU A 205 -10.34 23.74 6.80
CA LEU A 205 -9.89 24.55 7.93
C LEU A 205 -10.85 25.72 8.22
N TYR A 206 -11.60 26.18 7.22
CA TYR A 206 -12.40 27.40 7.33
C TYR A 206 -13.92 27.16 7.25
N LEU A 207 -14.36 25.97 6.84
CA LEU A 207 -15.78 25.63 6.69
C LEU A 207 -16.16 24.38 7.51
N PRO A 208 -16.06 24.42 8.85
CA PRO A 208 -16.42 23.30 9.71
C PRO A 208 -17.88 22.86 9.55
N LYS A 209 -18.78 23.79 9.20
CA LYS A 209 -20.20 23.49 8.93
C LYS A 209 -20.40 22.58 7.71
N VAL A 210 -19.54 22.69 6.70
CA VAL A 210 -19.62 21.82 5.50
C VAL A 210 -19.13 20.42 5.85
N HIS A 211 -18.06 20.31 6.63
CA HIS A 211 -17.59 19.03 7.17
C HIS A 211 -18.66 18.34 8.00
N GLN A 212 -19.27 19.07 8.94
CA GLN A 212 -20.31 18.54 9.80
C GLN A 212 -21.54 18.07 9.00
N SER A 213 -21.96 18.83 7.99
CA SER A 213 -23.07 18.42 7.12
C SER A 213 -22.76 17.18 6.27
N LEU A 214 -21.53 17.05 5.78
CA LEU A 214 -21.09 15.84 5.06
C LEU A 214 -21.02 14.62 5.99
N GLU A 215 -20.55 14.80 7.23
CA GLU A 215 -20.55 13.77 8.26
C GLU A 215 -21.97 13.31 8.60
N GLU A 216 -22.88 14.24 8.88
CA GLU A 216 -24.31 13.98 9.14
C GLU A 216 -24.98 13.27 7.95
N THR A 217 -24.64 13.66 6.72
CA THR A 217 -25.19 12.98 5.52
C THR A 217 -24.68 11.54 5.39
N SER A 218 -23.46 11.26 5.87
CA SER A 218 -22.87 9.92 5.86
C SER A 218 -23.31 9.04 7.04
N GLU A 219 -23.92 9.63 8.07
CA GLU A 219 -24.31 8.97 9.31
C GLU A 219 -25.22 7.76 9.10
N PRO A 220 -26.30 7.81 8.29
CA PRO A 220 -27.20 6.66 8.12
C PRO A 220 -26.50 5.45 7.47
N ILE A 221 -25.56 5.71 6.56
CA ILE A 221 -24.77 4.66 5.91
C ILE A 221 -23.80 4.04 6.91
N ARG A 222 -23.15 4.87 7.74
CA ARG A 222 -22.24 4.40 8.78
C ARG A 222 -22.98 3.59 9.83
N GLU A 223 -24.17 4.03 10.25
CA GLU A 223 -25.00 3.31 11.21
C GLU A 223 -25.44 1.96 10.64
N TYR A 224 -25.93 1.91 9.39
CA TYR A 224 -26.24 0.65 8.70
C TYR A 224 -25.03 -0.31 8.63
N LEU A 225 -23.86 0.20 8.24
CA LEU A 225 -22.64 -0.62 8.17
C LEU A 225 -22.17 -1.08 9.56
N ASN A 226 -22.42 -0.27 10.60
CA ASN A 226 -22.15 -0.63 11.99
C ASN A 226 -23.08 -1.74 12.48
N ASP A 227 -24.37 -1.64 12.19
CA ASP A 227 -25.37 -2.65 12.55
C ASP A 227 -25.13 -3.99 11.83
N GLU A 228 -24.63 -3.96 10.59
CA GLU A 228 -24.17 -5.15 9.85
C GLU A 228 -22.84 -5.72 10.38
N GLY A 229 -22.26 -5.14 11.44
CA GLY A 229 -21.04 -5.62 12.08
C GLY A 229 -19.75 -5.35 11.31
N LEU A 230 -19.76 -4.47 10.29
CA LEU A 230 -18.56 -4.17 9.49
C LEU A 230 -17.47 -3.51 10.33
N TYR A 231 -17.82 -2.57 11.21
CA TYR A 231 -16.81 -1.94 12.07
C TYR A 231 -16.31 -2.89 13.16
N ASP A 232 -17.15 -3.76 13.70
CA ASP A 232 -16.74 -4.78 14.67
C ASP A 232 -15.78 -5.79 14.05
N THR A 233 -16.09 -6.30 12.85
CA THR A 233 -15.19 -7.20 12.10
C THR A 233 -13.88 -6.52 11.72
N LEU A 234 -13.91 -5.25 11.28
CA LEU A 234 -12.68 -4.47 11.03
C LEU A 234 -11.87 -4.27 12.31
N HIS A 235 -12.53 -3.99 13.43
CA HIS A 235 -11.89 -3.83 14.72
C HIS A 235 -11.27 -5.16 15.17
N GLU A 236 -11.98 -6.28 15.05
CA GLU A 236 -11.44 -7.62 15.28
C GLU A 236 -10.27 -7.95 14.35
N TYR A 237 -10.31 -7.59 13.07
CA TYR A 237 -9.17 -7.74 12.14
C TYR A 237 -7.96 -6.89 12.52
N GLN A 238 -8.17 -5.70 13.07
CA GLN A 238 -7.08 -4.88 13.62
C GLN A 238 -6.46 -5.55 14.86
N LEU A 239 -7.23 -6.37 15.57
CA LEU A 239 -6.85 -7.01 16.84
C LEU A 239 -6.39 -8.46 16.69
N THR A 240 -6.75 -9.18 15.62
CA THR A 240 -6.40 -10.59 15.39
C THR A 240 -4.89 -10.79 15.18
N GLY A 241 -4.13 -9.73 14.89
CA GLY A 241 -2.66 -9.74 14.93
C GLY A 241 -2.05 -9.37 16.29
N SER A 242 -2.88 -9.18 17.32
CA SER A 242 -2.53 -8.57 18.61
C SER A 242 -3.19 -9.38 19.73
N ALA A 243 -2.43 -10.30 20.33
CA ALA A 243 -2.93 -11.06 21.48
C ALA A 243 -3.49 -10.10 22.54
N ARG A 244 -4.65 -10.39 23.12
CA ARG A 244 -5.26 -9.56 24.17
C ARG A 244 -5.06 -10.21 25.54
N THR A 245 -4.97 -9.42 26.60
CA THR A 245 -5.11 -9.96 27.95
C THR A 245 -6.56 -10.42 28.15
N GLY A 246 -6.72 -11.67 28.58
CA GLY A 246 -8.03 -12.33 28.68
C GLY A 246 -7.93 -13.84 28.59
N PHE A 247 -9.04 -14.53 28.82
CA PHE A 247 -9.16 -15.97 28.64
C PHE A 247 -9.63 -16.29 27.22
N SER A 248 -8.96 -17.22 26.54
CA SER A 248 -9.32 -17.74 25.22
C SER A 248 -9.33 -19.26 25.28
N GLU A 249 -10.28 -19.90 24.60
CA GLU A 249 -10.30 -21.36 24.47
C GLU A 249 -9.25 -21.86 23.48
N ASN A 250 -8.92 -21.04 22.46
CA ASN A 250 -7.87 -21.32 21.49
C ASN A 250 -6.52 -20.88 22.06
N ASP A 251 -5.69 -21.87 22.38
CA ASP A 251 -4.36 -21.77 22.94
C ASP A 251 -3.29 -22.42 22.03
N GLU A 252 -3.56 -22.67 20.75
CA GLU A 252 -2.63 -23.32 19.81
C GLU A 252 -1.27 -22.60 19.68
N GLN A 253 -1.25 -21.30 19.98
CA GLN A 253 -0.04 -20.46 19.98
C GLN A 253 -0.03 -19.52 21.18
N LEU A 254 0.81 -19.82 22.17
CA LEU A 254 1.03 -19.04 23.38
C LEU A 254 2.21 -18.07 23.22
N GLY A 255 2.07 -16.88 23.80
CA GLY A 255 3.09 -15.83 23.78
C GLY A 255 2.97 -14.83 22.62
N GLY A 256 3.77 -13.77 22.65
CA GLY A 256 3.70 -12.65 21.70
C GLY A 256 3.33 -11.32 22.37
N PRO A 257 3.27 -10.22 21.60
CA PRO A 257 2.86 -8.92 22.12
C PRO A 257 1.40 -8.95 22.56
N LEU A 258 1.17 -8.67 23.85
CA LEU A 258 -0.14 -8.60 24.46
C LEU A 258 -0.62 -7.14 24.58
N TYR A 259 -1.90 -6.91 24.30
CA TYR A 259 -2.59 -5.64 24.54
C TYR A 259 -3.55 -5.79 25.70
N ASP A 260 -3.54 -4.81 26.60
CA ASP A 260 -4.35 -4.87 27.80
C ASP A 260 -5.84 -4.62 27.49
N ASN A 261 -6.71 -5.57 27.87
CA ASN A 261 -8.15 -5.39 27.86
C ASN A 261 -8.61 -4.94 29.25
N GLY A 262 -9.15 -3.71 29.33
CA GLY A 262 -9.68 -3.14 30.57
C GLY A 262 -11.15 -3.49 30.87
N GLU A 263 -11.76 -4.38 30.10
CA GLU A 263 -13.15 -4.80 30.30
C GLU A 263 -13.32 -5.63 31.59
N VAL A 264 -14.42 -5.35 32.31
CA VAL A 264 -14.77 -6.10 33.52
C VAL A 264 -15.29 -7.48 33.11
N VAL A 265 -14.51 -8.54 33.39
CA VAL A 265 -14.88 -9.93 33.05
C VAL A 265 -16.04 -10.44 33.90
N PHE A 266 -15.99 -10.22 35.22
CA PHE A 266 -17.10 -10.47 36.13
C PHE A 266 -16.90 -9.71 37.44
N THR A 267 -17.99 -9.48 38.18
CA THR A 267 -17.94 -8.93 39.53
C THR A 267 -18.40 -10.02 40.51
N ALA A 268 -17.67 -10.21 41.61
CA ALA A 268 -18.01 -11.20 42.63
C ALA A 268 -17.99 -10.57 44.02
N ASN A 269 -18.94 -10.96 44.86
CA ASN A 269 -18.96 -10.62 46.28
C ASN A 269 -18.49 -11.85 47.08
N GLN A 270 -17.29 -11.78 47.65
CA GLN A 270 -16.67 -12.91 48.35
C GLN A 270 -16.25 -12.56 49.78
N LYS A 271 -16.36 -13.53 50.69
CA LYS A 271 -16.01 -13.37 52.12
C LYS A 271 -14.55 -13.72 52.46
N GLY A 272 -13.81 -14.33 51.54
CA GLY A 272 -12.42 -14.75 51.73
C GLY A 272 -11.67 -14.91 50.41
N ASN A 273 -10.35 -15.08 50.46
CA ASN A 273 -9.51 -15.21 49.27
C ASN A 273 -9.70 -16.58 48.61
N GLY A 274 -9.87 -16.60 47.29
CA GLY A 274 -10.00 -17.81 46.48
C GLY A 274 -9.36 -17.65 45.10
N TYR A 275 -8.98 -18.78 44.48
CA TYR A 275 -8.51 -18.82 43.11
C TYR A 275 -9.68 -19.12 42.18
N TRP A 276 -9.90 -18.25 41.19
CA TRP A 276 -10.93 -18.44 40.17
C TRP A 276 -10.39 -19.32 39.05
N LYS A 277 -10.59 -20.63 39.19
CA LYS A 277 -10.23 -21.59 38.16
C LYS A 277 -11.26 -21.54 37.02
N ILE A 278 -10.77 -21.31 35.80
CA ILE A 278 -11.61 -21.30 34.58
C ILE A 278 -11.57 -22.68 33.91
N GLU A 279 -10.38 -23.12 33.48
CA GLU A 279 -10.20 -24.37 32.75
C GLU A 279 -8.96 -25.14 33.24
N ASN A 280 -8.83 -26.39 32.80
CA ASN A 280 -7.62 -27.19 32.93
C ASN A 280 -7.17 -27.70 31.55
N LYS A 281 -5.97 -27.35 31.11
CA LYS A 281 -5.37 -27.80 29.86
C LYS A 281 -4.39 -28.94 30.14
N ASN A 282 -4.54 -30.06 29.43
CA ASN A 282 -3.77 -31.29 29.68
C ASN A 282 -2.89 -31.71 28.51
N HIS A 283 -2.94 -30.98 27.39
CA HIS A 283 -2.22 -31.29 26.17
C HIS A 283 -1.36 -30.10 25.78
N TYR A 284 -0.08 -30.34 25.48
CA TYR A 284 0.89 -29.32 25.07
C TYR A 284 1.49 -29.73 23.73
N THR A 285 1.34 -28.84 22.75
CA THR A 285 1.75 -29.02 21.35
C THR A 285 3.16 -28.51 21.06
N GLY A 286 3.79 -27.80 22.00
CA GLY A 286 5.10 -27.17 21.83
C GLY A 286 5.03 -25.69 21.50
N SER A 287 3.92 -25.23 20.91
CA SER A 287 3.59 -23.82 20.72
C SER A 287 2.45 -23.35 21.64
N GLY A 288 1.67 -24.30 22.17
CA GLY A 288 0.44 -24.08 22.91
C GLY A 288 0.09 -25.26 23.79
#